data_AF-V6F796-F1
#
_entry.id   AF-V6F796-F1
#
_cell.length_a   1.000
_cell.length_b   1.000
_cell.length_c   1.000
_cell.angle_alpha   90.00
_cell.angle_beta   90.00
_cell.angle_gamma   90.00
#
_symmetry.space_group_name_H-M   'P 1'
#
loop_
_entity.id
_entity.type
_entity.pdbx_description
1 polymer ?
#
loop_
_entity_poly.entity_id
_entity_poly.type
_entity_poly.pdbx_seq_one_letter_code
_entity_poly.pdbx_strand_id
1 'polypeptide(L)'
;MVEDEAATVRMIFERFIRIGSATLLVKELAEEGITRRGKKLDKGGLYKLLANPLYIGKAVHKGVAHDGEHEAIIDQALWDKVRAVMEVSPRTRASRTRAQTPALLKGLIFAPGGRAMTPAHTRKGGKLYRYYVTMNVIKEGPDACPVGRVPAAQVENAVIDQLRSLLRTPEVVARTWKSIRAKGKDMTEREVATTLGQLDPLWDELFPAEQARIVQLLVERVDLSPQGINISLRTDGLAQLAGELKPAKGRRAAA
;
A
#
# COMPACT_ATOMS: atom_id res chain seq x y z
N MET A 1 33.30 -8.62 -10.90
CA MET A 1 31.86 -8.87 -11.14
C MET A 1 31.62 -8.76 -12.63
N VAL A 2 30.70 -9.54 -13.19
CA VAL A 2 30.35 -9.48 -14.63
C VAL A 2 29.45 -8.25 -14.86
N GLU A 3 29.73 -7.43 -15.88
CA GLU A 3 29.03 -6.14 -16.15
C GLU A 3 27.50 -6.26 -16.17
N ASP A 4 26.97 -7.39 -16.63
CA ASP A 4 25.53 -7.68 -16.67
C ASP A 4 24.87 -7.72 -15.27
N GLU A 5 25.61 -8.15 -14.24
CA GLU A 5 25.10 -8.14 -12.86
C GLU A 5 25.03 -6.72 -12.30
N ALA A 6 25.98 -5.86 -12.66
CA ALA A 6 26.01 -4.47 -12.23
C ALA A 6 24.84 -3.68 -12.83
N ALA A 7 24.57 -3.88 -14.12
CA ALA A 7 23.42 -3.28 -14.81
C ALA A 7 22.08 -3.70 -14.18
N THR A 8 21.93 -4.99 -13.87
CA THR A 8 20.74 -5.53 -13.20
C THR A 8 20.54 -4.89 -11.82
N VAL A 9 21.62 -4.73 -11.06
CA VAL A 9 21.56 -4.11 -9.73
C VAL A 9 21.16 -2.62 -9.82
N ARG A 10 21.75 -1.84 -10.74
CA ARG A 10 21.35 -0.43 -10.94
C ARG A 10 19.86 -0.30 -11.25
N MET A 11 19.38 -1.11 -12.19
CA MET A 11 17.98 -1.13 -12.61
C MET A 11 17.03 -1.45 -11.44
N ILE A 12 17.39 -2.41 -10.57
CA ILE A 12 16.59 -2.75 -9.38
C ILE A 12 16.47 -1.54 -8.43
N PHE A 13 17.55 -0.80 -8.20
CA PHE A 13 17.51 0.38 -7.31
C PHE A 13 16.68 1.52 -7.91
N GLU A 14 16.82 1.80 -9.21
CA GLU A 14 16.02 2.83 -9.88
C GLU A 14 14.53 2.48 -9.88
N ARG A 15 14.19 1.23 -10.21
CA ARG A 15 12.80 0.76 -10.19
C ARG A 15 12.22 0.76 -8.79
N PHE A 16 13.01 0.43 -7.77
CA PHE A 16 12.55 0.49 -6.38
C PHE A 16 12.11 1.90 -5.98
N ILE A 17 12.82 2.94 -6.41
CA ILE A 17 12.41 4.32 -6.16
C ILE A 17 11.14 4.68 -6.93
N ARG A 18 11.01 4.25 -8.19
CA ARG A 18 9.83 4.55 -9.02
C ARG A 18 8.57 3.84 -8.52
N ILE A 19 8.70 2.59 -8.10
CA ILE A 19 7.59 1.71 -7.69
C ILE A 19 7.22 1.92 -6.23
N GLY A 20 8.21 2.18 -5.36
CA GLY A 20 8.00 2.41 -3.93
C GLY A 20 7.49 1.19 -3.14
N SER A 21 7.29 0.04 -3.80
CA SER A 21 6.77 -1.19 -3.22
C SER A 21 7.70 -2.36 -3.50
N ALA A 22 8.32 -2.90 -2.45
CA ALA A 22 9.18 -4.08 -2.55
C ALA A 22 8.43 -5.31 -3.07
N THR A 23 7.14 -5.45 -2.74
CA THR A 23 6.30 -6.56 -3.19
C THR A 23 6.04 -6.48 -4.69
N LEU A 24 5.72 -5.28 -5.19
CA LEU A 24 5.44 -5.06 -6.61
C LEU A 24 6.72 -5.19 -7.45
N LEU A 25 7.85 -4.68 -6.94
CA LEU A 25 9.14 -4.84 -7.61
C LEU A 25 9.59 -6.31 -7.67
N VAL A 26 9.46 -7.09 -6.59
CA VAL A 26 9.78 -8.53 -6.62
C VAL A 26 8.92 -9.26 -7.65
N LYS A 27 7.65 -8.88 -7.76
CA LYS A 27 6.73 -9.44 -8.75
C LYS A 27 7.17 -9.12 -10.18
N GLU A 28 7.44 -7.85 -10.49
CA GLU A 28 7.91 -7.44 -11.83
C GLU A 28 9.23 -8.13 -12.22
N LEU A 29 10.19 -8.20 -11.30
CA LEU A 29 11.46 -8.87 -11.56
C LEU A 29 11.27 -10.37 -11.85
N ALA A 30 10.35 -11.02 -11.14
CA ALA A 30 10.02 -12.42 -11.38
C ALA A 30 9.30 -12.62 -12.74
N GLU A 31 8.48 -11.65 -13.16
CA GLU A 31 7.78 -11.65 -14.45
C GLU A 31 8.72 -11.49 -15.64
N GLU A 32 9.72 -10.61 -15.51
CA GLU A 32 10.72 -10.37 -16.54
C GLU A 32 11.82 -11.44 -16.58
N GLY A 33 11.71 -12.47 -15.72
CA GLY A 33 12.72 -13.52 -15.60
C GLY A 33 14.07 -13.00 -15.08
N ILE A 34 14.07 -11.81 -14.49
CA ILE A 34 15.27 -11.16 -13.98
C ILE A 34 15.66 -11.86 -12.69
N THR A 35 16.79 -12.53 -12.74
CA THR A 35 17.38 -13.23 -11.61
C THR A 35 18.68 -12.58 -11.22
N ARG A 36 19.03 -12.64 -9.94
CA ARG A 36 20.35 -12.22 -9.48
C ARG A 36 21.16 -13.46 -9.19
N ARG A 37 22.31 -13.62 -9.86
CA ARG A 37 23.18 -14.81 -9.73
C ARG A 37 22.40 -16.11 -9.96
N GLY A 38 21.51 -16.10 -10.95
CA GLY A 38 20.65 -17.25 -11.29
C GLY A 38 19.57 -17.60 -10.26
N LYS A 39 19.38 -16.79 -9.21
CA LYS A 39 18.33 -17.00 -8.19
C LYS A 39 17.23 -15.94 -8.31
N LYS A 40 15.97 -16.38 -8.15
CA LYS A 40 14.83 -15.48 -8.02
C LYS A 40 15.01 -14.63 -6.76
N LEU A 41 14.74 -13.34 -6.87
CA LEU A 41 14.68 -12.46 -5.71
C LEU A 41 13.35 -12.67 -4.99
N ASP A 42 13.42 -12.94 -3.69
CA ASP A 42 12.28 -12.82 -2.78
C ASP A 42 12.33 -11.48 -2.05
N LYS A 43 11.28 -11.15 -1.27
CA LYS A 43 11.19 -9.90 -0.51
C LYS A 43 12.39 -9.71 0.43
N GLY A 44 12.81 -10.78 1.11
CA GLY A 44 13.97 -10.75 2.01
C GLY A 44 15.29 -10.52 1.24
N GLY A 45 15.45 -11.16 0.09
CA GLY A 45 16.59 -10.99 -0.81
C GLY A 45 16.67 -9.59 -1.40
N LEU A 46 15.54 -8.98 -1.76
CA LEU A 46 15.48 -7.59 -2.23
C LEU A 46 15.93 -6.62 -1.12
N TYR A 47 15.44 -6.75 0.11
CA TYR A 47 15.87 -5.88 1.21
C TYR A 47 17.35 -6.05 1.56
N LYS A 48 17.88 -7.28 1.53
CA LYS A 48 19.32 -7.52 1.73
C LYS A 48 20.16 -6.89 0.61
N LEU A 49 19.65 -6.92 -0.63
CA LEU A 49 20.29 -6.28 -1.78
C LEU A 49 20.34 -4.77 -1.61
N LEU A 50 19.19 -4.14 -1.36
CA LEU A 50 19.06 -2.69 -1.23
C LEU A 50 19.81 -2.13 0.00
N ALA A 51 20.06 -2.97 1.01
CA ALA A 51 20.81 -2.60 2.22
C ALA A 51 22.33 -2.84 2.14
N ASN A 52 22.85 -3.47 1.07
CA ASN A 52 24.26 -3.86 0.96
C ASN A 52 25.20 -2.71 0.52
N PRO A 53 26.08 -2.18 1.40
CA PRO A 53 26.98 -1.05 1.09
C PRO A 53 28.04 -1.36 0.03
N LEU A 54 28.20 -2.64 -0.33
CA LEU A 54 29.08 -3.07 -1.42
C LEU A 54 28.75 -2.36 -2.73
N TYR A 55 27.48 -2.03 -2.98
CA TYR A 55 27.07 -1.40 -4.24
C TYR A 55 27.48 0.07 -4.39
N ILE A 56 27.91 0.73 -3.31
CA ILE A 56 28.47 2.09 -3.32
C ILE A 56 29.99 2.10 -3.15
N GLY A 57 30.67 0.99 -3.43
CA GLY A 57 32.12 0.91 -3.30
C GLY A 57 32.62 0.72 -1.86
N LYS A 58 31.74 0.40 -0.89
CA LYS A 58 32.14 0.24 0.53
C LYS A 58 32.21 -1.22 0.96
N ALA A 59 33.23 -1.56 1.74
CA ALA A 59 33.38 -2.87 2.36
C ALA A 59 33.06 -2.79 3.86
N VAL A 60 32.22 -3.69 4.37
CA VAL A 60 31.88 -3.73 5.81
C VAL A 60 32.76 -4.77 6.50
N HIS A 61 33.60 -4.33 7.44
CA HIS A 61 34.36 -5.21 8.33
C HIS A 61 33.99 -4.92 9.78
N LYS A 62 33.59 -5.95 10.53
CA LYS A 62 33.18 -5.85 11.95
C LYS A 62 32.17 -4.72 12.22
N GLY A 63 31.25 -4.49 11.28
CA GLY A 63 30.20 -3.47 11.40
C GLY A 63 30.62 -2.04 11.03
N VAL A 64 31.89 -1.82 10.67
CA VAL A 64 32.40 -0.53 10.18
C VAL A 64 32.54 -0.58 8.67
N ALA A 65 31.97 0.40 7.97
CA ALA A 65 32.10 0.54 6.52
C ALA A 65 33.38 1.31 6.19
N HIS A 66 34.27 0.68 5.42
CA HIS A 66 35.47 1.28 4.87
C HIS A 66 35.32 1.44 3.36
N ASP A 67 36.05 2.37 2.76
CA ASP A 67 36.12 2.46 1.31
C ASP A 67 36.80 1.21 0.77
N GLY A 68 36.12 0.52 -0.15
CA GLY A 68 36.60 -0.67 -0.82
C GLY A 68 37.36 -0.32 -2.09
N GLU A 69 38.20 -1.24 -2.56
CA GLU A 69 38.99 -1.07 -3.78
C GLU A 69 38.18 -1.29 -5.07
N HIS A 70 36.88 -1.62 -4.96
CA HIS A 70 36.00 -1.89 -6.09
C HIS A 70 35.19 -0.66 -6.50
N GLU A 71 35.01 -0.50 -7.81
CA GLU A 71 34.21 0.59 -8.37
C GLU A 71 32.73 0.48 -7.93
N ALA A 72 32.14 1.64 -7.59
CA ALA A 72 30.75 1.72 -7.18
C ALA A 72 29.81 1.38 -8.34
N ILE A 73 28.84 0.51 -8.09
CA ILE A 73 27.81 0.16 -9.09
C ILE A 73 26.72 1.23 -9.11
N ILE A 74 26.48 1.88 -7.97
CA ILE A 74 25.40 2.84 -7.74
C ILE A 74 25.99 4.12 -7.18
N ASP A 75 25.46 5.27 -7.59
CA ASP A 75 25.85 6.55 -7.02
C ASP A 75 25.38 6.71 -5.56
N GLN A 76 26.11 7.54 -4.81
CA GLN A 76 25.77 7.81 -3.42
C GLN A 76 24.36 8.45 -3.29
N ALA A 77 23.93 9.23 -4.28
CA ALA A 77 22.65 9.91 -4.28
C ALA A 77 21.44 8.97 -4.43
N LEU A 78 21.49 7.96 -5.31
CA LEU A 78 20.45 6.93 -5.43
C LEU A 78 20.44 6.04 -4.19
N TRP A 79 21.62 5.70 -3.68
CA TRP A 79 21.76 4.96 -2.43
C TRP A 79 21.10 5.68 -1.26
N ASP A 80 21.39 6.97 -1.07
CA ASP A 80 20.82 7.76 0.02
C ASP A 80 19.30 7.88 -0.10
N LYS A 81 18.76 7.99 -1.33
CA LYS A 81 17.31 7.97 -1.57
C LYS A 81 16.68 6.63 -1.19
N VAL A 82 17.28 5.50 -1.58
CA VAL A 82 16.81 4.16 -1.21
C VAL A 82 16.92 3.94 0.30
N ARG A 83 18.03 4.37 0.92
CA ARG A 83 18.21 4.32 2.37
C ARG A 83 17.19 5.19 3.09
N ALA A 84 16.86 6.39 2.60
CA ALA A 84 15.81 7.22 3.18
C ALA A 84 14.44 6.50 3.18
N VAL A 85 14.14 5.72 2.13
CA VAL A 85 12.94 4.88 2.04
C VAL A 85 13.00 3.67 3.01
N MET A 86 14.18 3.07 3.19
CA MET A 86 14.38 1.86 4.00
C MET A 86 14.63 2.09 5.50
N GLU A 87 15.33 3.17 5.87
CA GLU A 87 15.82 3.50 7.21
C GLU A 87 14.77 4.11 8.13
N VAL A 88 13.55 4.35 7.63
CA VAL A 88 12.46 4.65 8.55
C VAL A 88 12.31 3.44 9.47
N SER A 89 12.72 3.53 10.75
CA SER A 89 12.71 2.40 11.70
C SER A 89 11.28 1.83 11.82
N PRO A 90 11.03 0.53 12.02
CA PRO A 90 9.67 0.00 12.24
C PRO A 90 8.92 0.71 13.39
N ARG A 91 9.64 1.12 14.44
CA ARG A 91 9.11 1.90 15.58
C ARG A 91 8.90 3.37 15.21
N THR A 92 9.82 3.94 14.43
CA THR A 92 9.68 5.31 13.88
C THR A 92 8.66 5.36 12.75
N ARG A 93 8.37 4.24 12.07
CA ARG A 93 7.30 4.00 11.09
C ARG A 93 5.98 3.85 11.82
N ALA A 94 5.88 3.11 12.91
CA ALA A 94 4.67 3.08 13.73
C ALA A 94 4.38 4.47 14.36
N SER A 95 5.41 5.18 14.79
CA SER A 95 5.33 6.56 15.31
C SER A 95 5.03 7.59 14.22
N ARG A 96 5.69 7.52 13.06
CA ARG A 96 5.41 8.38 11.89
C ARG A 96 4.08 8.02 11.26
N THR A 97 3.62 6.77 11.27
CA THR A 97 2.25 6.36 10.89
C THR A 97 1.24 6.99 11.83
N ARG A 98 1.50 6.98 13.15
CA ARG A 98 0.69 7.76 14.12
C ARG A 98 0.71 9.28 13.87
N ALA A 99 1.76 9.80 13.23
CA ALA A 99 1.91 11.21 12.89
C ALA A 99 1.58 11.57 11.43
N GLN A 100 1.44 10.58 10.53
CA GLN A 100 1.28 10.71 9.06
C GLN A 100 0.09 9.94 8.49
N THR A 101 -0.74 9.30 9.30
CA THR A 101 -2.12 8.98 8.92
C THR A 101 -3.04 9.99 9.62
N PRO A 102 -3.20 11.25 9.14
CA PRO A 102 -4.08 12.16 9.87
C PRO A 102 -5.54 11.70 9.74
N ALA A 103 -5.86 10.95 8.69
CA ALA A 103 -7.19 10.41 8.43
C ALA A 103 -7.23 9.55 7.14
N LEU A 104 -7.40 8.24 7.27
CA LEU A 104 -7.56 7.31 6.15
C LEU A 104 -8.72 7.70 5.21
N LEU A 105 -9.80 8.22 5.80
CA LEU A 105 -11.06 8.54 5.14
C LEU A 105 -11.17 10.01 4.77
N LYS A 106 -10.07 10.79 4.85
CA LYS A 106 -10.07 12.20 4.44
C LYS A 106 -10.54 12.31 2.99
N GLY A 107 -11.58 13.11 2.76
CA GLY A 107 -12.18 13.30 1.44
C GLY A 107 -13.13 12.17 0.99
N LEU A 108 -13.25 11.10 1.78
CA LEU A 108 -14.13 9.96 1.48
C LEU A 108 -15.32 9.88 2.45
N ILE A 109 -15.22 10.46 3.65
CA ILE A 109 -16.25 10.34 4.70
C ILE A 109 -17.23 11.53 4.74
N PHE A 110 -18.50 11.20 4.85
CA PHE A 110 -19.61 12.14 4.85
C PHE A 110 -20.62 11.81 5.96
N ALA A 111 -21.22 12.86 6.51
CA ALA A 111 -22.27 12.77 7.51
C ALA A 111 -23.67 12.82 6.86
N PRO A 112 -24.77 12.59 7.62
CA PRO A 112 -26.12 12.73 7.11
C PRO A 112 -26.35 14.09 6.44
N GLY A 113 -27.09 14.09 5.32
CA GLY A 113 -27.25 15.27 4.47
C GLY A 113 -26.06 15.54 3.55
N GLY A 114 -25.14 14.57 3.38
CA GLY A 114 -24.07 14.61 2.39
C GLY A 114 -22.90 15.53 2.72
N ARG A 115 -22.79 15.99 3.98
CA ARG A 115 -21.76 16.94 4.42
C ARG A 115 -20.42 16.24 4.61
N ALA A 116 -19.36 16.76 3.99
CA ALA A 116 -18.02 16.20 4.17
C ALA A 116 -17.54 16.34 5.62
N MET A 117 -16.93 15.28 6.14
CA MET A 117 -16.31 15.29 7.47
C MET A 117 -14.80 15.53 7.34
N THR A 118 -14.28 16.42 8.18
CA THR A 118 -12.87 16.79 8.22
C THR A 118 -12.19 16.14 9.42
N PRO A 119 -10.92 15.71 9.29
CA PRO A 119 -10.15 15.21 10.41
C PRO A 119 -9.89 16.31 11.44
N ALA A 120 -10.18 16.04 12.71
CA ALA A 120 -9.90 16.92 13.82
C ALA A 120 -9.18 16.15 14.93
N HIS A 121 -8.49 16.86 15.81
CA HIS A 121 -7.82 16.24 16.94
C HIS A 121 -7.83 17.13 18.18
N THR A 122 -7.72 16.50 19.34
CA THR A 122 -7.55 17.18 20.63
C THR A 122 -6.48 16.45 21.44
N ARG A 123 -5.80 17.17 22.33
CA ARG A 123 -4.83 16.59 23.28
C ARG A 123 -5.33 16.79 24.69
N LYS A 124 -5.37 15.71 25.48
CA LYS A 124 -5.72 15.75 26.91
C LYS A 124 -4.81 14.79 27.67
N GLY A 125 -4.12 15.27 28.70
CA GLY A 125 -3.21 14.46 29.53
C GLY A 125 -2.12 13.74 28.72
N GLY A 126 -1.54 14.41 27.72
CA GLY A 126 -0.52 13.81 26.83
C GLY A 126 -1.07 12.82 25.79
N LYS A 127 -2.34 12.44 25.86
CA LYS A 127 -3.00 11.55 24.89
C LYS A 127 -3.61 12.35 23.73
N LEU A 128 -3.32 11.93 22.49
CA LEU A 128 -3.91 12.48 21.27
C LEU A 128 -5.20 11.72 20.92
N TYR A 129 -6.29 12.46 20.81
CA TYR A 129 -7.59 11.96 20.35
C TYR A 129 -7.85 12.47 18.94
N ARG A 130 -8.29 11.58 18.04
CA ARG A 130 -8.56 11.89 16.64
C ARG A 130 -10.02 11.62 16.31
N TYR A 131 -10.62 12.50 15.53
CA TYR A 131 -12.02 12.44 15.16
C TYR A 131 -12.24 12.83 13.70
N TYR A 132 -13.33 12.36 13.11
CA TYR A 132 -13.96 13.00 11.96
C TYR A 132 -15.12 13.85 12.45
N VAL A 133 -15.25 15.06 11.93
CA VAL A 133 -16.27 16.03 12.35
C VAL A 133 -16.68 16.91 11.19
N THR A 134 -17.95 17.32 11.13
CA THR A 134 -18.41 18.31 10.13
C THR A 134 -18.05 19.73 10.57
N MET A 135 -17.96 20.66 9.61
CA MET A 135 -17.67 22.07 9.93
C MET A 135 -18.74 22.71 10.81
N ASN A 136 -20.01 22.34 10.64
CA ASN A 136 -21.10 22.85 11.46
C ASN A 136 -20.96 22.38 12.91
N VAL A 137 -20.57 21.12 13.16
CA VAL A 137 -20.32 20.66 14.54
C VAL A 137 -19.17 21.43 15.21
N ILE A 138 -18.19 21.88 14.44
CA ILE A 138 -17.12 22.74 14.95
C ILE A 138 -17.65 24.14 15.31
N LYS A 139 -18.51 24.73 14.47
CA LYS A 139 -18.96 26.13 14.60
C LYS A 139 -20.19 26.31 15.50
N GLU A 140 -21.16 25.41 15.39
CA GLU A 140 -22.50 25.50 15.98
C GLU A 140 -22.68 24.55 17.17
N GLY A 141 -21.79 23.57 17.35
CA GLY A 141 -21.83 22.62 18.46
C GLY A 141 -22.31 21.21 18.10
N PRO A 142 -22.34 20.28 19.06
CA PRO A 142 -22.56 18.84 18.81
C PRO A 142 -23.92 18.53 18.15
N ASP A 143 -24.96 19.31 18.45
CA ASP A 143 -26.33 19.07 17.96
C ASP A 143 -26.52 19.44 16.48
N ALA A 144 -25.54 20.12 15.87
CA ALA A 144 -25.60 20.53 14.47
C ALA A 144 -25.48 19.36 13.47
N CYS A 145 -25.15 18.16 13.94
CA CYS A 145 -25.09 16.96 13.12
C CYS A 145 -25.48 15.71 13.94
N PRO A 146 -26.40 14.86 13.43
CA PRO A 146 -26.87 13.68 14.15
C PRO A 146 -25.78 12.67 14.56
N VAL A 147 -24.65 12.65 13.84
CA VAL A 147 -23.51 11.74 14.13
C VAL A 147 -22.40 12.40 14.95
N GLY A 148 -22.46 13.72 15.17
CA GLY A 148 -21.50 14.46 15.98
C GLY A 148 -20.02 14.28 15.58
N ARG A 149 -19.16 14.11 16.60
CA ARG A 149 -17.72 13.81 16.44
C ARG A 149 -17.50 12.31 16.48
N VAL A 150 -16.93 11.75 15.42
CA VAL A 150 -16.75 10.29 15.29
C VAL A 150 -15.28 9.93 15.53
N PRO A 151 -14.95 9.01 16.47
CA PRO A 151 -13.57 8.61 16.72
C PRO A 151 -12.90 8.00 15.48
N ALA A 152 -11.77 8.56 15.05
CA ALA A 152 -11.14 8.19 13.78
C ALA A 152 -10.74 6.71 13.75
N ALA A 153 -10.08 6.21 14.80
CA ALA A 153 -9.65 4.81 14.83
C ALA A 153 -10.81 3.82 14.73
N GLN A 154 -11.95 4.13 15.37
CA GLN A 154 -13.11 3.24 15.37
C GLN A 154 -13.75 3.17 13.99
N VAL A 155 -14.00 4.32 13.36
CA VAL A 155 -14.62 4.37 12.03
C VAL A 155 -13.68 3.85 10.94
N GLU A 156 -12.38 4.11 11.04
CA GLU A 156 -11.38 3.60 10.10
C GLU A 156 -11.32 2.07 10.13
N ASN A 157 -11.28 1.48 11.32
CA ASN A 157 -11.28 0.02 11.46
C ASN A 157 -12.60 -0.59 10.95
N ALA A 158 -13.74 0.00 11.30
CA ALA A 158 -15.05 -0.48 10.83
C ALA A 158 -15.14 -0.45 9.30
N VAL A 159 -14.63 0.60 8.66
CA VAL A 159 -14.58 0.71 7.19
C VAL A 159 -13.66 -0.35 6.58
N ILE A 160 -12.49 -0.59 7.17
CA ILE A 160 -11.56 -1.63 6.70
C ILE A 160 -12.21 -3.02 6.80
N ASP A 161 -12.82 -3.34 7.94
CA ASP A 161 -13.44 -4.64 8.17
C ASP A 161 -14.63 -4.88 7.22
N GLN A 162 -15.47 -3.86 7.03
CA GLN A 162 -16.58 -3.94 6.09
C GLN A 162 -16.08 -4.04 4.64
N LEU A 163 -15.03 -3.30 4.26
CA LEU A 163 -14.41 -3.41 2.94
C LEU A 163 -13.88 -4.82 2.67
N ARG A 164 -13.19 -5.43 3.64
CA ARG A 164 -12.71 -6.82 3.57
C ARG A 164 -13.85 -7.81 3.35
N SER A 165 -14.97 -7.62 4.05
CA SER A 165 -16.17 -8.44 3.86
C SER A 165 -16.78 -8.24 2.47
N LEU A 166 -16.90 -7.00 2.00
CA LEU A 166 -17.50 -6.66 0.70
C LEU A 166 -16.70 -7.25 -0.46
N LEU A 167 -15.36 -7.24 -0.39
CA LEU A 167 -14.50 -7.81 -1.43
C LEU A 167 -14.72 -9.31 -1.68
N ARG A 168 -15.34 -10.02 -0.73
CA ARG A 168 -15.66 -11.45 -0.83
C ARG A 168 -17.06 -11.73 -1.36
N THR A 169 -17.92 -10.73 -1.52
CA THR A 169 -19.30 -11.00 -1.90
C THR A 169 -19.41 -11.35 -3.39
N PRO A 170 -20.31 -12.27 -3.76
CA PRO A 170 -20.51 -12.67 -5.16
C PRO A 170 -20.80 -11.48 -6.08
N GLU A 171 -21.51 -10.47 -5.58
CA GLU A 171 -21.88 -9.28 -6.36
C GLU A 171 -20.66 -8.43 -6.71
N VAL A 172 -19.74 -8.23 -5.77
CA VAL A 172 -18.50 -7.48 -6.00
C VAL A 172 -17.58 -8.24 -6.94
N VAL A 173 -17.46 -9.56 -6.77
CA VAL A 173 -16.71 -10.43 -7.68
C VAL A 173 -17.26 -10.36 -9.10
N ALA A 174 -18.57 -10.55 -9.27
CA ALA A 174 -19.23 -10.53 -10.56
C ALA A 174 -19.08 -9.16 -11.26
N ARG A 175 -19.23 -8.06 -10.51
CA ARG A 175 -19.07 -6.69 -11.02
C ARG A 175 -17.63 -6.41 -11.44
N THR A 176 -16.67 -6.87 -10.64
CA THR A 176 -15.23 -6.76 -10.95
C THR A 176 -14.88 -7.55 -12.20
N TRP A 177 -15.36 -8.79 -12.31
CA TRP A 177 -15.18 -9.65 -13.48
C TRP A 177 -15.73 -9.01 -14.75
N LYS A 178 -16.96 -8.47 -14.71
CA LYS A 178 -17.56 -7.73 -15.84
C LYS A 178 -16.70 -6.54 -16.27
N SER A 179 -16.16 -5.77 -15.33
CA SER A 179 -15.28 -4.62 -15.63
C SER A 179 -13.95 -5.07 -16.26
N ILE A 180 -13.35 -6.16 -15.78
CA ILE A 180 -12.11 -6.73 -16.35
C ILE A 180 -12.35 -7.23 -17.77
N ARG A 181 -13.47 -7.94 -18.00
CA ARG A 181 -13.87 -8.43 -19.33
C ARG A 181 -14.09 -7.29 -20.32
N ALA A 182 -14.75 -6.21 -19.89
CA ALA A 182 -14.97 -5.03 -20.73
C ALA A 182 -13.65 -4.36 -21.15
N LYS A 183 -12.59 -4.50 -20.36
CA LYS A 183 -11.23 -4.00 -20.66
C LYS A 183 -10.37 -5.01 -21.46
N GLY A 184 -10.97 -6.06 -22.00
CA GLY A 184 -10.30 -7.03 -22.89
C GLY A 184 -9.32 -7.99 -22.18
N LYS A 185 -9.33 -8.05 -20.85
CA LYS A 185 -8.46 -8.97 -20.09
C LYS A 185 -9.14 -10.33 -19.89
N ASP A 186 -8.40 -11.40 -20.19
CA ASP A 186 -8.85 -12.77 -20.00
C ASP A 186 -8.64 -13.21 -18.53
N MET A 187 -9.72 -13.10 -17.74
CA MET A 187 -9.84 -13.65 -16.39
C MET A 187 -11.22 -14.27 -16.21
N THR A 188 -11.26 -15.46 -15.61
CA THR A 188 -12.51 -16.08 -15.21
C THR A 188 -13.04 -15.45 -13.91
N GLU A 189 -14.34 -15.52 -13.69
CA GLU A 189 -14.96 -15.01 -12.44
C GLU A 189 -14.39 -15.69 -11.19
N ARG A 190 -14.07 -17.00 -11.27
CA ARG A 190 -13.40 -17.73 -10.19
C ARG A 190 -11.98 -17.23 -9.92
N GLU A 191 -11.22 -16.89 -10.95
CA GLU A 191 -9.88 -16.29 -10.77
C GLU A 191 -9.97 -14.93 -10.08
N VAL A 192 -10.97 -14.11 -10.42
CA VAL A 192 -11.22 -12.83 -9.74
C VAL A 192 -11.55 -13.05 -8.26
N ALA A 193 -12.44 -14.00 -7.95
CA ALA A 193 -12.80 -14.34 -6.58
C ALA A 193 -11.57 -14.75 -5.74
N THR A 194 -10.74 -15.66 -6.28
CA THR A 194 -9.51 -16.10 -5.62
C THR A 194 -8.52 -14.96 -5.43
N THR A 195 -8.36 -14.10 -6.44
CA THR A 195 -7.42 -12.99 -6.43
C THR A 195 -7.81 -11.93 -5.38
N LEU A 196 -9.09 -11.56 -5.33
CA LEU A 196 -9.59 -10.64 -4.30
C LEU A 196 -9.52 -11.26 -2.89
N GLY A 197 -9.74 -12.57 -2.78
CA GLY A 197 -9.61 -13.31 -1.53
C GLY A 197 -8.18 -13.31 -0.95
N GLN A 198 -7.15 -13.22 -1.80
CA GLN A 198 -5.75 -13.13 -1.38
C GLN A 198 -5.39 -11.78 -0.74
N LEU A 199 -6.19 -10.73 -0.95
CA LEU A 199 -5.91 -9.43 -0.35
C LEU A 199 -6.08 -9.43 1.17
N ASP A 200 -7.04 -10.20 1.70
CA ASP A 200 -7.34 -10.21 3.13
C ASP A 200 -6.14 -10.63 4.01
N PRO A 201 -5.47 -11.78 3.78
CA PRO A 201 -4.29 -12.15 4.56
C PRO A 201 -3.11 -11.21 4.34
N LEU A 202 -3.06 -10.52 3.19
CA LEU A 202 -1.98 -9.57 2.88
C LEU A 202 -2.20 -8.22 3.56
N TRP A 203 -3.45 -7.83 3.87
CA TRP A 203 -3.80 -6.48 4.31
C TRP A 203 -3.05 -6.06 5.58
N ASP A 204 -2.93 -6.96 6.56
CA ASP A 204 -2.24 -6.66 7.82
C ASP A 204 -0.71 -6.61 7.67
N GLU A 205 -0.18 -7.16 6.58
CA GLU A 205 1.24 -7.05 6.23
C GLU A 205 1.55 -5.79 5.40
N LEU A 206 0.52 -5.11 4.88
CA LEU A 206 0.68 -3.86 4.13
C LEU A 206 1.10 -2.73 5.06
N PHE A 207 2.02 -1.91 4.58
CA PHE A 207 2.35 -0.69 5.29
C PHE A 207 1.19 0.32 5.18
N PRO A 208 1.02 1.23 6.16
CA PRO A 208 -0.16 2.10 6.24
C PRO A 208 -0.41 2.99 5.02
N ALA A 209 0.64 3.44 4.33
CA ALA A 209 0.47 4.23 3.11
C ALA A 209 -0.10 3.39 1.95
N GLU A 210 0.22 2.10 1.89
CA GLU A 210 -0.36 1.18 0.90
C GLU A 210 -1.81 0.83 1.24
N GLN A 211 -2.11 0.62 2.52
CA GLN A 211 -3.51 0.50 2.97
C GLN A 211 -4.32 1.74 2.57
N ALA A 212 -3.77 2.94 2.78
CA ALA A 212 -4.42 4.18 2.37
C ALA A 212 -4.60 4.29 0.84
N ARG A 213 -3.58 3.91 0.05
CA ARG A 213 -3.68 3.86 -1.42
C ARG A 213 -4.80 2.94 -1.87
N ILE A 214 -4.88 1.73 -1.32
CA ILE A 214 -5.90 0.75 -1.68
C ILE A 214 -7.29 1.24 -1.27
N VAL A 215 -7.44 1.81 -0.07
CA VAL A 215 -8.73 2.40 0.33
C VAL A 215 -9.15 3.52 -0.63
N GLN A 216 -8.24 4.43 -0.99
CA GLN A 216 -8.53 5.52 -1.94
C GLN A 216 -8.84 5.01 -3.36
N LEU A 217 -8.30 3.86 -3.75
CA LEU A 217 -8.57 3.22 -5.03
C LEU A 217 -9.96 2.55 -5.04
N LEU A 218 -10.29 1.85 -3.96
CA LEU A 218 -11.49 1.01 -3.89
C LEU A 218 -12.72 1.75 -3.42
N VAL A 219 -12.58 2.68 -2.48
CA VAL A 219 -13.70 3.37 -1.84
C VAL A 219 -13.98 4.66 -2.60
N GLU A 220 -15.20 4.77 -3.10
CA GLU A 220 -15.71 6.00 -3.67
C GLU A 220 -16.15 6.96 -2.58
N ARG A 221 -16.91 6.42 -1.61
CA ARG A 221 -17.60 7.23 -0.60
C ARG A 221 -17.96 6.39 0.63
N VAL A 222 -17.87 7.00 1.80
CA VAL A 222 -18.33 6.47 3.09
C VAL A 222 -19.36 7.42 3.67
N ASP A 223 -20.61 6.99 3.79
CA ASP A 223 -21.69 7.76 4.40
C ASP A 223 -22.01 7.23 5.79
N LEU A 224 -21.96 8.11 6.77
CA LEU A 224 -22.35 7.81 8.15
C LEU A 224 -23.82 8.15 8.37
N SER A 225 -24.51 7.30 9.14
CA SER A 225 -25.81 7.58 9.72
C SER A 225 -25.85 7.13 11.18
N PRO A 226 -26.86 7.56 11.96
CA PRO A 226 -27.08 7.02 13.30
C PRO A 226 -27.30 5.49 13.31
N GLN A 227 -27.71 4.91 12.18
CA GLN A 227 -27.99 3.48 12.03
C GLN A 227 -26.78 2.66 11.58
N GLY A 228 -25.71 3.30 11.07
CA GLY A 228 -24.52 2.58 10.64
C GLY A 228 -23.65 3.31 9.60
N ILE A 229 -22.87 2.52 8.87
CA ILE A 229 -21.91 2.97 7.85
C ILE A 229 -22.31 2.37 6.52
N ASN A 230 -22.43 3.21 5.49
CA ASN A 230 -22.60 2.78 4.12
C ASN A 230 -21.32 3.06 3.32
N ILE A 231 -20.88 2.08 2.52
CA ILE A 231 -19.64 2.17 1.74
C ILE A 231 -19.99 1.96 0.26
N SER A 232 -19.66 2.96 -0.55
CA SER A 232 -19.74 2.87 -2.01
C SER A 232 -18.36 2.56 -2.59
N LEU A 233 -18.32 1.59 -3.51
CA LEU A 233 -17.07 1.09 -4.10
C LEU A 233 -16.93 1.51 -5.57
N ARG A 234 -15.69 1.84 -5.95
CA ARG A 234 -15.30 2.11 -7.33
C ARG A 234 -15.10 0.80 -8.09
N THR A 235 -15.89 0.59 -9.14
CA THR A 235 -15.75 -0.58 -10.02
C THR A 235 -14.43 -0.64 -10.74
N ASP A 236 -13.92 0.50 -11.19
CA ASP A 236 -12.64 0.56 -11.91
C ASP A 236 -11.46 0.27 -10.99
N GLY A 237 -11.53 0.72 -9.74
CA GLY A 237 -10.52 0.44 -8.72
C GLY A 237 -10.42 -1.05 -8.40
N LEU A 238 -11.56 -1.73 -8.29
CA LEU A 238 -11.61 -3.19 -8.09
C LEU A 238 -10.96 -3.95 -9.24
N ALA A 239 -11.24 -3.57 -10.49
CA ALA A 239 -10.66 -4.20 -11.67
C ALA A 239 -9.14 -3.95 -11.78
N GLN A 240 -8.70 -2.75 -11.41
CA GLN A 240 -7.28 -2.42 -11.34
C GLN A 240 -6.58 -3.29 -10.29
N LEU A 241 -7.12 -3.35 -9.06
CA LEU A 241 -6.55 -4.13 -7.97
C LEU A 241 -6.48 -5.62 -8.30
N ALA A 242 -7.54 -6.20 -8.86
CA ALA A 242 -7.53 -7.59 -9.30
C ALA A 242 -6.47 -7.86 -10.39
N GLY A 243 -6.22 -6.88 -11.26
CA GLY A 243 -5.10 -6.93 -12.21
C GLY A 243 -3.73 -6.87 -11.54
N GLU A 244 -3.55 -5.99 -10.54
CA GLU A 244 -2.32 -5.85 -9.74
C GLU A 244 -2.03 -7.13 -8.93
N LEU A 245 -3.07 -7.84 -8.48
CA LEU A 245 -2.95 -9.05 -7.67
C LEU A 245 -2.84 -10.35 -8.50
N LYS A 246 -3.23 -10.36 -9.79
CA LYS A 246 -3.17 -11.55 -10.64
C LYS A 246 -1.74 -12.14 -10.63
N PRO A 247 -1.53 -13.41 -10.25
CA PRO A 247 -0.23 -14.05 -10.42
C PRO A 247 0.05 -14.20 -11.92
N ALA A 248 1.29 -13.92 -12.34
CA ALA A 248 1.70 -14.10 -13.72
C ALA A 248 1.39 -15.53 -14.18
N LYS A 249 0.61 -15.68 -15.28
CA LYS A 249 0.43 -16.98 -15.95
C LYS A 249 1.82 -17.47 -16.32
N GLY A 250 2.34 -18.44 -15.59
CA GLY A 250 3.59 -19.12 -15.94
C GLY A 250 3.50 -19.62 -17.36
N ARG A 251 4.45 -19.24 -18.21
CA ARG A 251 4.65 -19.88 -19.52
C ARG A 251 4.74 -21.39 -19.25
N ARG A 252 3.78 -22.15 -19.77
CA ARG A 252 3.93 -23.59 -19.95
C ARG A 252 5.23 -23.79 -20.74
N ALA A 253 6.18 -24.49 -20.12
CA ALA A 253 7.32 -25.02 -20.83
C ALA A 253 6.77 -25.93 -21.94
N ALA A 254 6.97 -25.51 -23.19
CA ALA A 254 6.84 -26.40 -24.32
C ALA A 254 8.05 -27.34 -24.25
N ALA A 255 7.77 -28.62 -24.07
CA ALA A 255 8.65 -29.72 -24.44
C ALA A 255 8.16 -30.27 -25.77
#